data_AF-A0A1F5BD23-F1
#
_entry.id   AF-A0A1F5BD23-F1
#
_cell.length_a   1.000
_cell.length_b   1.000
_cell.length_c   1.000
_cell.angle_alpha   90.00
_cell.angle_beta   90.00
_cell.angle_gamma   90.00
#
_symmetry.space_group_name_H-M   'P 1'
#
loop_
_entity.id
_entity.type
_entity.pdbx_description
1 polymer ?
#
loop_
_entity_poly.entity_id
_entity_poly.type
_entity_poly.pdbx_seq_one_letter_code
_entity_poly.pdbx_strand_id
1 'polypeptide(L)'
;MIFTIVFLLSAIGVVAGLAFHRFWTTREETGATVLYAELLKKYAAWLAPRTIQTARKASPKNLWGAVKALSLWRLPDLEKWLYIGFYGSFAYLAASGFFFGIFVPRGLFGYPLVGHVMAGGLFAACLALIVVFKGRYFISVPKPVNLSLALLDPRKMGITAARVKLAAFWLFVLAGFLLALTALLPMLPLLRTAGQKFMFEFHRYSALASLLAAMVFAGLELFSLPRVEDVSKTALL
;
A
#
# COMPACT_ATOMS: atom_id res chain seq x y z
N MET A 1 -4.75 12.83 -19.09
CA MET A 1 -3.29 12.76 -19.37
C MET A 1 -2.46 13.05 -18.12
N ILE A 2 -2.60 14.21 -17.46
CA ILE A 2 -1.81 14.54 -16.25
C ILE A 2 -1.97 13.49 -15.15
N PHE A 3 -3.22 13.13 -14.79
CA PHE A 3 -3.48 12.09 -13.79
C PHE A 3 -2.79 10.76 -14.09
N THR A 4 -2.83 10.31 -15.35
CA THR A 4 -2.17 9.06 -15.77
C THR A 4 -0.66 9.12 -15.58
N ILE A 5 -0.04 10.25 -15.93
CA ILE A 5 1.41 10.47 -15.72
C ILE A 5 1.73 10.41 -14.22
N VAL A 6 0.97 11.14 -13.39
CA VAL A 6 1.16 11.15 -11.93
C VAL A 6 0.97 9.75 -11.35
N PHE A 7 -0.06 9.01 -11.78
CA PHE A 7 -0.30 7.63 -11.40
C PHE A 7 0.89 6.73 -11.73
N LEU A 8 1.36 6.75 -12.99
CA LEU A 8 2.46 5.89 -13.43
C LEU A 8 3.76 6.21 -12.69
N LEU A 9 4.12 7.50 -12.60
CA LEU A 9 5.35 7.93 -11.92
C LEU A 9 5.34 7.57 -10.43
N SER A 10 4.21 7.79 -9.75
CA SER A 10 4.09 7.47 -8.33
C SER A 10 4.06 5.97 -8.06
N ALA A 11 3.33 5.18 -8.86
CA ALA A 11 3.29 3.73 -8.73
C ALA A 11 4.67 3.10 -8.98
N ILE A 12 5.37 3.53 -10.04
CA ILE A 12 6.74 3.10 -10.33
C ILE A 12 7.68 3.52 -9.19
N GLY A 13 7.56 4.76 -8.72
CA GLY A 13 8.37 5.28 -7.62
C GLY A 13 8.22 4.48 -6.33
N VAL A 14 6.99 4.14 -5.94
CA VAL A 14 6.74 3.30 -4.75
C VAL A 14 7.31 1.90 -4.91
N VAL A 15 7.09 1.25 -6.07
CA VAL A 15 7.64 -0.09 -6.32
C VAL A 15 9.16 -0.07 -6.31
N ALA A 16 9.80 0.90 -6.96
CA ALA A 16 11.24 1.07 -6.97
C ALA A 16 11.80 1.38 -5.57
N GLY A 17 11.13 2.23 -4.80
CA GLY A 17 11.52 2.57 -3.43
C GLY A 17 11.45 1.35 -2.49
N LEU A 18 10.39 0.55 -2.57
CA LEU A 18 10.25 -0.70 -1.82
C LEU A 18 11.29 -1.74 -2.23
N ALA A 19 11.53 -1.90 -3.53
CA ALA A 19 12.56 -2.79 -4.04
C ALA A 19 13.97 -2.37 -3.61
N PHE A 20 14.25 -1.06 -3.62
CA PHE A 20 15.51 -0.51 -3.14
C PHE A 20 15.68 -0.68 -1.63
N HIS A 21 14.63 -0.42 -0.83
CA HIS A 21 14.63 -0.71 0.61
C HIS A 21 15.00 -2.17 0.87
N ARG A 22 14.38 -3.10 0.14
CA ARG A 22 14.70 -4.53 0.26
C ARG A 22 16.16 -4.83 -0.10
N PHE A 23 16.64 -4.32 -1.24
CA PHE A 23 18.03 -4.45 -1.65
C PHE A 23 18.97 -3.98 -0.53
N TRP A 24 18.70 -2.80 0.03
CA TRP A 24 19.48 -2.18 1.08
C TRP A 24 19.51 -3.02 2.37
N THR A 25 18.36 -3.51 2.82
CA THR A 25 18.26 -4.32 4.06
C THR A 25 18.84 -5.73 3.93
N THR A 26 19.02 -6.24 2.71
CA THR A 26 19.58 -7.59 2.46
C THR A 26 21.09 -7.59 2.20
N ARG A 27 21.75 -6.43 2.28
CA ARG A 27 23.18 -6.30 2.03
C ARG A 27 23.97 -6.56 3.31
N GLU A 28 24.90 -7.52 3.26
CA GLU A 28 25.84 -7.82 4.35
C GLU A 28 27.01 -6.81 4.42
N GLU A 29 27.25 -6.04 3.35
CA GLU A 29 28.37 -5.09 3.25
C GLU A 29 28.11 -3.83 4.10
N THR A 30 28.41 -3.90 5.39
CA THR A 30 28.51 -2.77 6.31
C THR A 30 29.79 -1.96 6.04
N GLY A 31 29.65 -0.76 5.48
CA GLY A 31 30.60 0.33 5.78
C GLY A 31 31.46 0.90 4.65
N ALA A 32 31.41 0.39 3.42
CA ALA A 32 32.15 1.03 2.32
C ALA A 32 31.42 2.28 1.80
N THR A 33 32.16 3.36 1.57
CA THR A 33 31.72 4.52 0.77
C THR A 33 31.55 4.10 -0.68
N VAL A 34 30.42 3.46 -0.99
CA VAL A 34 30.12 3.01 -2.34
C VAL A 34 29.71 4.21 -3.17
N LEU A 35 30.42 4.44 -4.28
CA LEU A 35 30.06 5.47 -5.25
C LEU A 35 28.62 5.22 -5.76
N TYR A 36 27.80 6.26 -5.92
CA TYR A 36 26.39 6.11 -6.34
C TYR A 36 26.22 5.28 -7.62
N ALA A 37 27.13 5.40 -8.58
CA ALA A 37 27.10 4.63 -9.81
C ALA A 37 27.30 3.13 -9.56
N GLU A 38 28.17 2.75 -8.63
CA GLU A 38 28.41 1.36 -8.27
C GLU A 38 27.22 0.79 -7.47
N LEU A 39 26.61 1.60 -6.61
CA LEU A 39 25.39 1.25 -5.90
C LEU A 39 24.24 0.96 -6.87
N LEU A 40 24.06 1.82 -7.87
CA LEU A 40 23.04 1.64 -8.91
C LEU A 40 23.30 0.38 -9.73
N LYS A 41 24.55 0.10 -10.10
CA LYS A 41 24.94 -1.13 -10.80
C LYS A 41 24.63 -2.38 -9.96
N LYS A 42 24.98 -2.38 -8.67
CA LYS A 42 24.66 -3.47 -7.73
C LYS A 42 23.14 -3.65 -7.57
N TYR A 43 22.38 -2.56 -7.50
CA TYR A 43 20.92 -2.60 -7.42
C TYR A 43 20.29 -3.19 -8.70
N ALA A 44 20.71 -2.73 -9.89
CA ALA A 44 20.22 -3.24 -11.16
C ALA A 44 20.53 -4.73 -11.34
N ALA A 45 21.75 -5.15 -11.00
CA ALA A 45 22.17 -6.55 -11.03
C ALA A 45 21.39 -7.42 -10.03
N TRP A 46 20.96 -6.86 -8.90
CA TRP A 46 20.12 -7.55 -7.92
C TRP A 46 18.64 -7.65 -8.36
N LEU A 47 18.13 -6.60 -9.02
CA LEU A 47 16.73 -6.46 -9.43
C LEU A 47 16.41 -7.33 -10.65
N ALA A 48 17.24 -7.28 -11.70
CA ALA A 48 17.00 -7.99 -12.96
C ALA A 48 16.68 -9.49 -12.79
N PRO A 49 17.50 -10.31 -12.10
CA PRO A 49 17.21 -11.73 -11.94
C PRO A 49 15.96 -11.98 -11.09
N ARG A 50 15.68 -11.13 -10.09
CA ARG A 50 14.50 -11.26 -9.22
C ARG A 50 13.20 -10.95 -9.98
N THR A 51 13.21 -9.94 -10.84
CA THR A 51 12.07 -9.62 -11.70
C THR A 51 11.77 -10.79 -12.64
N ILE A 52 12.81 -11.36 -13.28
CA ILE A 52 12.67 -12.51 -14.19
C ILE A 52 12.15 -13.75 -13.44
N GLN A 53 12.71 -14.06 -12.27
CA GLN A 53 12.25 -15.19 -11.46
C GLN A 53 10.80 -15.03 -11.00
N THR A 54 10.41 -13.82 -10.59
CA THR A 54 9.04 -13.53 -10.17
C THR A 54 8.08 -13.66 -11.34
N ALA A 55 8.43 -13.12 -12.50
CA ALA A 55 7.63 -13.24 -13.73
C ALA A 55 7.45 -14.71 -14.15
N ARG A 56 8.52 -15.52 -14.10
CA ARG A 56 8.44 -16.97 -14.41
C ARG A 56 7.58 -17.76 -13.42
N LYS A 57 7.46 -17.29 -12.18
CA LYS A 57 6.62 -17.90 -11.13
C LYS A 57 5.20 -17.31 -11.09
N ALA A 58 4.90 -16.27 -11.87
CA ALA A 58 3.58 -15.68 -11.94
C ALA A 58 2.63 -16.61 -12.70
N SER A 59 1.98 -17.52 -11.97
CA SER A 59 0.93 -18.38 -12.47
C SER A 59 -0.34 -18.21 -11.64
N PRO A 60 -1.54 -18.39 -12.22
CA PRO A 60 -2.80 -18.35 -11.46
C PRO A 60 -2.79 -19.30 -10.27
N LYS A 61 -2.17 -20.49 -10.41
CA LYS A 61 -2.03 -21.47 -9.34
C LYS A 61 -1.18 -20.94 -8.18
N ASN A 62 -0.07 -20.25 -8.48
CA ASN A 62 0.81 -19.68 -7.46
C ASN A 62 0.18 -18.47 -6.78
N LEU A 63 -0.56 -17.64 -7.52
CA LEU A 63 -1.35 -16.54 -6.96
C LEU A 63 -2.43 -17.06 -6.01
N TRP A 64 -3.15 -18.11 -6.41
CA TRP A 64 -4.14 -18.75 -5.55
C TRP A 64 -3.53 -19.40 -4.31
N GLY A 65 -2.35 -20.02 -4.45
CA GLY A 65 -1.56 -20.53 -3.33
C GLY A 65 -1.17 -19.43 -2.35
N ALA A 66 -0.73 -18.27 -2.84
CA ALA A 66 -0.41 -17.11 -2.03
C ALA A 66 -1.65 -16.57 -1.30
N VAL A 67 -2.81 -16.50 -1.97
CA VAL A 67 -4.08 -16.09 -1.34
C VAL A 67 -4.45 -17.04 -0.20
N LYS A 68 -4.35 -18.36 -0.40
CA LYS A 68 -4.62 -19.36 0.65
C LYS A 68 -3.61 -19.31 1.79
N ALA A 69 -2.39 -18.88 1.54
CA ALA A 69 -1.36 -18.74 2.56
C ALA A 69 -1.52 -17.49 3.43
N LEU A 70 -2.42 -16.57 3.09
CA LEU A 70 -2.66 -15.37 3.89
C LEU A 70 -3.13 -15.74 5.30
N SER A 71 -2.58 -15.04 6.30
CA SER A 71 -2.95 -15.21 7.71
C SER A 71 -4.43 -14.95 7.98
N LEU A 72 -5.13 -14.26 7.06
CA LEU A 72 -6.56 -13.97 7.15
C LEU A 72 -7.43 -15.22 7.35
N TRP A 73 -7.04 -16.37 6.79
CA TRP A 73 -7.81 -17.60 6.91
C TRP A 73 -7.77 -18.20 8.31
N ARG A 74 -6.80 -17.82 9.13
CA ARG A 74 -6.62 -18.28 10.51
C ARG A 74 -7.30 -17.36 11.54
N LEU A 75 -7.89 -16.25 11.09
CA LEU A 75 -8.56 -15.30 11.98
C LEU A 75 -9.95 -15.81 12.42
N PRO A 76 -10.47 -15.33 13.57
CA PRO A 76 -11.85 -15.57 13.99
C PRO A 76 -12.85 -15.07 12.93
N ASP A 77 -14.04 -15.66 12.86
CA ASP A 77 -14.94 -15.44 11.73
C ASP A 77 -15.35 -13.98 11.52
N LEU A 78 -15.66 -13.23 12.59
CA LEU A 78 -16.01 -11.81 12.45
C LEU A 78 -14.84 -10.97 11.88
N GLU A 79 -13.63 -11.19 12.38
CA GLU A 79 -12.44 -10.47 11.95
C GLU A 79 -12.01 -10.88 10.53
N LYS A 80 -12.15 -12.17 10.21
CA LYS A 80 -11.93 -12.73 8.88
C LYS A 80 -12.85 -12.07 7.85
N TRP A 81 -14.16 -12.01 8.11
CA TRP A 81 -15.11 -11.39 7.19
C TRP A 81 -14.93 -9.88 7.09
N LEU A 82 -14.57 -9.20 8.18
CA LEU A 82 -14.20 -7.78 8.14
C LEU A 82 -13.02 -7.54 7.19
N TYR A 83 -11.94 -8.31 7.30
CA TYR A 83 -10.78 -8.16 6.42
C TYR A 83 -11.06 -8.59 4.98
N ILE A 84 -11.85 -9.64 4.75
CA ILE A 84 -12.28 -10.02 3.41
C ILE A 84 -13.10 -8.90 2.77
N GLY A 85 -14.08 -8.34 3.49
CA GLY A 85 -14.89 -7.22 3.03
C GLY A 85 -14.03 -5.99 2.76
N PHE A 86 -13.12 -5.65 3.66
CA PHE A 86 -12.20 -4.52 3.52
C PHE A 86 -11.25 -4.65 2.32
N TYR A 87 -10.50 -5.76 2.22
CA TYR A 87 -9.55 -5.98 1.13
C TYR A 87 -10.26 -6.20 -0.20
N GLY A 88 -11.36 -6.94 -0.22
CA GLY A 88 -12.14 -7.21 -1.42
C GLY A 88 -12.76 -5.95 -1.99
N SER A 89 -13.41 -5.14 -1.14
CA SER A 89 -14.00 -3.86 -1.55
C SER A 89 -12.93 -2.89 -2.05
N PHE A 90 -11.80 -2.74 -1.33
CA PHE A 90 -10.70 -1.89 -1.75
C PHE A 90 -10.07 -2.33 -3.08
N ALA A 91 -9.81 -3.63 -3.26
CA ALA A 91 -9.26 -4.17 -4.50
C ALA A 91 -10.19 -3.91 -5.68
N TYR A 92 -11.51 -4.11 -5.50
CA TYR A 92 -12.49 -3.80 -6.53
C TYR A 92 -12.55 -2.30 -6.85
N LEU A 93 -12.55 -1.43 -5.83
CA LEU A 93 -12.55 0.03 -6.00
C LEU A 93 -11.32 0.51 -6.76
N ALA A 94 -10.14 0.01 -6.41
CA ALA A 94 -8.90 0.32 -7.12
C ALA A 94 -8.97 -0.19 -8.57
N ALA A 95 -9.34 -1.45 -8.78
CA ALA A 95 -9.41 -2.03 -10.12
C ALA A 95 -10.40 -1.26 -11.01
N SER A 96 -11.64 -1.07 -10.56
CA SER A 96 -12.66 -0.34 -11.32
C SER A 96 -12.32 1.15 -11.49
N GLY A 97 -11.87 1.83 -10.44
CA GLY A 97 -11.54 3.25 -10.48
C GLY A 97 -10.37 3.57 -11.41
N PHE A 98 -9.24 2.88 -11.25
CA PHE A 98 -8.06 3.13 -12.08
C PHE A 98 -8.22 2.60 -13.50
N PHE A 99 -8.85 1.44 -13.71
CA PHE A 99 -9.08 0.93 -15.06
C PHE A 99 -9.89 1.92 -15.90
N PHE A 100 -11.04 2.36 -15.39
CA PHE A 100 -11.86 3.33 -16.12
C PHE A 100 -11.22 4.72 -16.16
N GLY A 101 -10.53 5.14 -15.10
CA GLY A 101 -9.84 6.44 -15.07
C GLY A 101 -8.62 6.57 -15.99
N ILE A 102 -8.05 5.45 -16.44
CA ILE A 102 -6.87 5.41 -17.32
C ILE A 102 -7.27 5.04 -18.76
N PHE A 103 -8.08 4.00 -18.93
CA PHE A 103 -8.33 3.40 -20.24
C PHE A 103 -9.64 3.86 -20.89
N VAL A 104 -10.58 4.43 -20.13
CA VAL A 104 -11.91 4.79 -20.62
C VAL A 104 -12.11 6.31 -20.53
N PRO A 105 -12.06 7.06 -21.66
CA PRO A 105 -12.16 8.52 -21.64
C PRO A 105 -13.43 9.06 -20.98
N ARG A 106 -14.54 8.30 -21.08
CA ARG A 106 -15.83 8.63 -20.47
C ARG A 106 -15.82 8.50 -18.94
N GLY A 107 -14.87 7.75 -18.38
CA GLY A 107 -14.89 7.34 -16.97
C GLY A 107 -15.85 6.18 -16.72
N LEU A 108 -16.19 5.97 -15.44
CA LEU A 108 -16.99 4.83 -14.96
C LEU A 108 -18.50 5.05 -15.22
N PHE A 109 -19.20 4.06 -15.75
CA PHE A 109 -20.65 4.13 -16.04
C PHE A 109 -21.32 2.76 -15.94
N GLY A 110 -22.66 2.72 -15.92
CA GLY A 110 -23.45 1.48 -15.93
C GLY A 110 -23.27 0.61 -14.68
N TYR A 111 -23.35 -0.72 -14.84
CA TYR A 111 -23.18 -1.67 -13.73
C TYR A 111 -21.84 -1.55 -12.98
N PRO A 112 -20.69 -1.32 -13.65
CA PRO A 112 -19.43 -1.04 -12.95
C PRO A 112 -19.51 0.17 -11.99
N LEU A 113 -20.27 1.20 -12.35
CA LEU A 113 -20.48 2.37 -11.47
C LEU A 113 -21.29 1.99 -10.22
N VAL A 114 -22.37 1.22 -10.39
CA VAL A 114 -23.19 0.74 -9.26
C VAL A 114 -22.33 -0.12 -8.33
N GLY A 115 -21.57 -1.07 -8.89
CA GLY A 115 -20.65 -1.90 -8.11
C GLY A 115 -19.61 -1.07 -7.35
N HIS A 116 -19.07 -0.02 -7.99
CA HIS A 116 -18.07 0.85 -7.37
C HIS A 116 -18.65 1.65 -6.21
N VAL A 117 -19.85 2.21 -6.34
CA VAL A 117 -20.52 2.92 -5.25
C VAL A 117 -20.84 1.97 -4.08
N MET A 118 -21.37 0.78 -4.37
CA MET A 118 -21.67 -0.23 -3.35
C MET A 118 -20.41 -0.71 -2.62
N ALA A 119 -19.34 -1.00 -3.36
CA ALA A 119 -18.04 -1.33 -2.80
C ALA A 119 -17.46 -0.17 -1.99
N GLY A 120 -17.71 1.07 -2.41
CA GLY A 120 -17.35 2.30 -1.69
C GLY A 120 -17.99 2.38 -0.31
N GLY A 121 -19.29 2.10 -0.23
CA GLY A 121 -20.02 2.03 1.05
C GLY A 121 -19.47 0.93 1.97
N LEU A 122 -19.26 -0.28 1.44
CA LEU A 122 -18.69 -1.38 2.21
C LEU A 122 -17.26 -1.06 2.71
N PHE A 123 -16.42 -0.50 1.83
CA PHE A 123 -15.08 -0.08 2.16
C PHE A 123 -15.06 0.95 3.30
N ALA A 124 -15.91 1.99 3.20
CA ALA A 124 -15.99 3.03 4.22
C ALA A 124 -16.45 2.47 5.58
N ALA A 125 -17.44 1.58 5.60
CA ALA A 125 -17.91 0.91 6.82
C ALA A 125 -16.81 0.04 7.44
N CYS A 126 -16.13 -0.80 6.64
CA CYS A 126 -15.03 -1.63 7.12
C CYS A 126 -13.84 -0.78 7.64
N LEU A 127 -13.48 0.29 6.93
CA LEU A 127 -12.41 1.20 7.34
C LEU A 127 -12.75 1.85 8.68
N ALA A 128 -13.99 2.31 8.89
CA ALA A 128 -14.43 2.89 10.15
C ALA A 128 -14.28 1.88 11.31
N LEU A 129 -14.73 0.64 11.11
CA LEU A 129 -14.57 -0.43 12.11
C LEU A 129 -13.10 -0.71 12.43
N ILE A 130 -12.24 -0.78 11.41
CA ILE A 130 -10.79 -0.98 11.59
C ILE A 130 -10.19 0.17 12.39
N VAL A 131 -10.53 1.43 12.07
CA VAL A 131 -10.01 2.61 12.78
C VAL A 131 -10.46 2.58 14.24
N VAL A 132 -11.74 2.31 14.52
CA VAL A 132 -12.27 2.28 15.89
C VAL A 132 -11.65 1.16 16.72
N PHE A 133 -11.59 -0.06 16.20
CA PHE A 133 -11.16 -1.23 16.99
C PHE A 133 -9.66 -1.49 16.97
N LYS A 134 -8.99 -1.16 15.86
CA LYS A 134 -7.57 -1.47 15.64
C LYS A 134 -6.68 -0.21 15.54
N GLY A 135 -7.25 0.98 15.40
CA GLY A 135 -6.49 2.23 15.30
C GLY A 135 -5.54 2.47 16.47
N ARG A 136 -5.89 1.98 17.68
CA ARG A 136 -5.03 2.06 18.87
C ARG A 136 -3.64 1.44 18.70
N TYR A 137 -3.53 0.39 17.88
CA TYR A 137 -2.24 -0.26 17.58
C TYR A 137 -1.32 0.62 16.71
N PHE A 138 -1.88 1.69 16.14
CA PHE A 138 -1.22 2.65 15.28
C PHE A 138 -1.10 4.03 15.94
N ILE A 139 -1.18 4.14 17.27
CA ILE A 139 -0.99 5.40 18.00
C ILE A 139 0.45 5.56 18.53
N SER A 140 1.09 4.45 18.93
CA SER A 140 2.38 4.50 19.63
C SER A 140 3.55 4.26 18.67
N VAL A 141 4.41 5.26 18.51
CA VAL A 141 5.73 5.11 17.86
C VAL A 141 6.64 4.34 18.84
N PRO A 142 7.32 3.24 18.43
CA PRO A 142 8.33 2.62 19.26
C PRO A 142 9.37 3.66 19.67
N LYS A 143 9.54 3.91 20.98
CA LYS A 143 10.53 4.87 21.48
C LYS A 143 11.92 4.39 21.03
N PRO A 144 12.74 5.23 20.37
CA PRO A 144 14.13 4.87 20.10
C PRO A 144 14.82 4.69 21.46
N VAL A 145 15.40 3.51 21.67
CA VAL A 145 15.88 3.05 22.99
C VAL A 145 16.94 3.99 23.59
N ASN A 146 17.67 4.79 22.80
CA ASN A 146 18.72 5.69 23.30
C ASN A 146 18.73 7.02 22.51
N LEU A 147 18.34 8.13 23.15
CA LEU A 147 18.14 9.44 22.50
C LEU A 147 19.44 10.26 22.30
N SER A 148 20.59 9.86 22.86
CA SER A 148 21.75 10.77 22.99
C SER A 148 22.85 10.67 21.93
N LEU A 149 22.83 9.70 21.01
CA LEU A 149 23.87 9.57 19.96
C LEU A 149 23.32 9.16 18.57
N ALA A 150 22.01 8.96 18.47
CA ALA A 150 21.33 8.56 17.24
C ALA A 150 21.01 9.73 16.28
N LEU A 151 21.14 10.98 16.75
CA LEU A 151 20.85 12.19 15.97
C LEU A 151 21.92 12.51 14.91
N LEU A 152 23.11 11.91 15.00
CA LEU A 152 24.23 12.13 14.07
C LEU A 152 24.45 10.98 13.08
N ASP A 153 23.64 9.92 13.14
CA ASP A 153 23.67 8.81 12.18
C ASP A 153 22.43 8.90 11.27
N PRO A 154 22.57 9.22 9.97
CA PRO A 154 21.46 9.24 9.01
C PRO A 154 20.71 7.91 8.92
N ARG A 155 21.30 6.80 9.36
CA ARG A 155 20.65 5.48 9.46
C ARG A 155 19.73 5.36 10.68
N LYS A 156 19.89 6.24 11.67
CA LYS A 156 19.05 6.35 12.89
C LYS A 156 18.21 7.63 12.91
N MET A 157 18.36 8.51 11.93
CA MET A 157 17.49 9.67 11.70
C MET A 157 16.10 9.23 11.20
N GLY A 158 15.28 8.76 12.12
CA GLY A 158 13.86 9.11 12.19
C GLY A 158 12.86 8.43 11.25
N ILE A 159 13.29 7.82 10.13
CA ILE A 159 12.40 7.12 9.18
C ILE A 159 12.67 5.60 9.28
N THR A 160 12.11 4.97 10.29
CA THR A 160 12.13 3.49 10.42
C THR A 160 10.98 2.88 9.62
N ALA A 161 11.13 1.64 9.17
CA ALA A 161 10.04 0.90 8.50
C ALA A 161 8.74 0.90 9.33
N ALA A 162 8.86 0.79 10.67
CA ALA A 162 7.73 0.90 11.59
C ALA A 162 7.04 2.28 11.52
N ARG A 163 7.80 3.38 11.47
CA ARG A 163 7.24 4.74 11.34
C ARG A 163 6.63 4.99 9.97
N VAL A 164 7.24 4.46 8.90
CA VAL A 164 6.66 4.55 7.55
C VAL A 164 5.37 3.74 7.47
N LYS A 165 5.31 2.55 8.07
CA LYS A 165 4.10 1.74 8.15
C LYS A 165 2.99 2.46 8.93
N LEU A 166 3.35 3.12 10.03
CA LEU A 166 2.44 3.96 10.82
C LEU A 166 1.87 5.12 9.99
N ALA A 167 2.76 5.86 9.31
CA ALA A 167 2.36 6.97 8.45
C ALA A 167 1.51 6.51 7.27
N ALA A 168 1.86 5.38 6.65
CA ALA A 168 1.08 4.77 5.57
C ALA A 168 -0.32 4.37 6.05
N PHE A 169 -0.46 3.81 7.25
CA PHE A 169 -1.78 3.53 7.83
C PHE A 169 -2.63 4.79 7.97
N TRP A 170 -2.11 5.85 8.60
CA TRP A 170 -2.90 7.07 8.80
C TRP A 170 -3.17 7.83 7.50
N LEU A 171 -2.22 7.83 6.56
CA LEU A 171 -2.44 8.37 5.22
C LEU A 171 -3.54 7.60 4.49
N PHE A 172 -3.56 6.27 4.61
CA PHE A 172 -4.62 5.44 4.05
C PHE A 172 -5.98 5.78 4.67
N VAL A 173 -6.05 5.93 5.99
CA VAL A 173 -7.28 6.31 6.71
C VAL A 173 -7.77 7.68 6.27
N LEU A 174 -6.89 8.68 6.24
CA LEU A 174 -7.22 10.04 5.78
C LEU A 174 -7.72 10.03 4.34
N ALA A 175 -7.01 9.35 3.44
CA ALA A 175 -7.41 9.24 2.04
C ALA A 175 -8.75 8.50 1.89
N GLY A 176 -9.00 7.44 2.66
CA GLY A 176 -10.27 6.72 2.69
C GLY A 176 -11.44 7.60 3.17
N PHE A 177 -11.21 8.43 4.18
CA PHE A 177 -12.20 9.42 4.62
C PHE A 177 -12.48 10.47 3.53
N LEU A 178 -11.43 11.01 2.89
CA LEU A 178 -11.57 11.96 1.78
C LEU A 178 -12.29 11.34 0.59
N LEU A 179 -12.06 10.06 0.29
CA LEU A 179 -12.79 9.32 -0.75
C LEU A 179 -14.30 9.26 -0.45
N ALA A 180 -14.69 8.95 0.79
CA ALA A 180 -16.09 8.94 1.19
C ALA A 180 -16.71 10.35 1.07
N LEU A 181 -16.04 11.39 1.59
CA LEU A 181 -16.53 12.76 1.48
C LEU A 181 -16.70 13.22 0.03
N THR A 182 -15.69 12.98 -0.81
CA THR A 182 -15.70 13.39 -2.21
C THR A 182 -16.66 12.58 -3.07
N ALA A 183 -17.06 11.38 -2.64
CA ALA A 183 -18.12 10.62 -3.28
C ALA A 183 -19.53 11.11 -2.88
N LEU A 184 -19.72 11.44 -1.60
CA LEU A 184 -21.03 11.79 -1.04
C LEU A 184 -21.41 13.27 -1.23
N LEU A 185 -20.48 14.20 -1.02
CA LEU A 185 -20.79 15.64 -1.11
C LEU A 185 -21.33 16.07 -2.49
N PRO A 186 -20.81 15.58 -3.63
CA PRO A 186 -21.36 15.94 -4.94
C PRO A 186 -22.77 15.39 -5.20
N MET A 187 -23.23 14.40 -4.42
CA MET A 187 -24.60 13.88 -4.50
C MET A 187 -25.61 14.81 -3.82
N LEU A 188 -25.14 15.71 -2.95
CA LEU A 188 -25.98 16.73 -2.34
C LEU A 188 -26.12 17.94 -3.27
N PRO A 189 -27.27 18.65 -3.26
CA PRO A 189 -27.49 19.85 -4.06
C PRO A 189 -26.73 21.09 -3.50
N LEU A 190 -25.56 20.88 -2.90
CA LEU A 190 -24.73 21.93 -2.26
C LEU A 190 -23.68 22.49 -3.21
N LEU A 191 -23.21 21.68 -4.17
CA LEU A 191 -22.11 22.03 -5.05
C LEU A 191 -22.61 22.37 -6.45
N ARG A 192 -22.25 23.56 -6.93
CA ARG A 192 -22.37 23.90 -8.36
C ARG A 192 -21.37 23.08 -9.19
N THR A 193 -21.49 23.14 -10.51
CA THR A 193 -20.65 22.39 -11.46
C THR A 193 -19.14 22.51 -11.20
N ALA A 194 -18.64 23.69 -10.82
CA ALA A 194 -17.23 23.87 -10.50
C ALA A 194 -16.80 23.08 -9.26
N GLY A 195 -17.63 23.07 -8.21
CA GLY A 195 -17.39 22.29 -7.00
C GLY A 195 -17.43 20.79 -7.26
N GLN A 196 -18.37 20.32 -8.08
CA GLN A 196 -18.42 18.91 -8.49
C GLN A 196 -17.16 18.49 -9.25
N LYS A 197 -16.70 19.29 -10.23
CA LYS A 197 -15.45 19.03 -10.97
C LYS A 197 -14.24 18.93 -10.03
N PHE A 198 -14.14 19.86 -9.07
CA PHE A 198 -13.08 19.81 -8.06
C PHE A 198 -13.16 18.52 -7.23
N MET A 199 -14.35 18.16 -6.72
CA MET A 199 -14.52 16.94 -5.93
C MET A 199 -14.17 15.68 -6.71
N PHE A 200 -14.51 15.59 -7.99
CA PHE A 200 -14.11 14.46 -8.85
C PHE A 200 -12.59 14.35 -8.97
N GLU A 201 -11.88 15.46 -9.18
CA GLU A 201 -10.43 15.41 -9.29
C GLU A 201 -9.77 15.12 -7.94
N PHE A 202 -10.31 15.70 -6.86
CA PHE A 202 -9.84 15.43 -5.51
C PHE A 202 -10.10 13.98 -5.07
N HIS A 203 -11.21 13.39 -5.50
CA HIS A 203 -11.50 11.96 -5.32
C HIS A 203 -10.44 11.09 -6.00
N ARG A 204 -10.06 11.42 -7.25
CA ARG A 204 -9.04 10.68 -8.01
C ARG A 204 -7.67 10.72 -7.32
N TYR A 205 -7.24 11.89 -6.86
CA TYR A 205 -5.96 12.02 -6.15
C TYR A 205 -6.00 11.38 -4.76
N SER A 206 -7.15 11.42 -4.06
CA SER A 206 -7.35 10.66 -2.81
C SER A 206 -7.29 9.16 -3.05
N ALA A 207 -7.87 8.67 -4.16
CA ALA A 207 -7.77 7.27 -4.57
C ALA A 207 -6.32 6.86 -4.79
N LEU A 208 -5.55 7.69 -5.52
CA LEU A 208 -4.12 7.47 -5.71
C LEU A 208 -3.36 7.44 -4.38
N ALA A 209 -3.57 8.42 -3.50
CA ALA A 209 -2.95 8.45 -2.19
C ALA A 209 -3.26 7.18 -1.37
N SER A 210 -4.52 6.73 -1.37
CA SER A 210 -4.94 5.50 -0.69
C SER A 210 -4.25 4.26 -1.27
N LEU A 211 -4.14 4.15 -2.59
CA LEU A 211 -3.45 3.03 -3.26
C LEU A 211 -1.97 2.99 -2.90
N LEU A 212 -1.27 4.14 -3.00
CA LEU A 212 0.15 4.21 -2.68
C LEU A 212 0.41 3.91 -1.21
N ALA A 213 -0.43 4.42 -0.30
CA ALA A 213 -0.36 4.12 1.12
C ALA A 213 -0.55 2.61 1.40
N ALA A 214 -1.53 1.97 0.76
CA ALA A 214 -1.75 0.53 0.87
C ALA A 214 -0.57 -0.28 0.33
N MET A 215 0.00 0.11 -0.82
CA MET A 215 1.18 -0.54 -1.40
C MET A 215 2.39 -0.45 -0.48
N VAL A 216 2.65 0.73 0.10
CA VAL A 216 3.74 0.92 1.06
C VAL A 216 3.52 0.07 2.31
N PHE A 217 2.32 0.11 2.89
CA PHE A 217 1.99 -0.65 4.08
C PHE A 217 2.14 -2.17 3.86
N ALA A 218 1.53 -2.70 2.80
CA ALA A 218 1.59 -4.11 2.46
C ALA A 218 3.01 -4.55 2.05
N GLY A 219 3.72 -3.70 1.32
CA GLY A 219 5.12 -3.94 0.96
C GLY A 219 5.99 -4.12 2.20
N LEU A 220 5.97 -3.16 3.11
CA LEU A 220 6.75 -3.24 4.36
C LEU A 220 6.37 -4.44 5.22
N GLU A 221 5.09 -4.82 5.26
CA GLU A 221 4.65 -6.02 5.98
C GLU A 221 5.18 -7.32 5.37
N LEU A 222 5.07 -7.46 4.05
CA LEU A 222 5.59 -8.62 3.33
C LEU A 222 7.10 -8.78 3.53
N PHE A 223 7.83 -7.68 3.70
CA PHE A 223 9.27 -7.67 3.94
C PHE A 223 9.67 -7.82 5.41
N SER A 224 8.73 -7.74 6.35
CA SER A 224 8.98 -7.94 7.79
C SER A 224 8.79 -9.39 8.23
N LEU A 225 8.22 -10.25 7.39
CA LEU A 225 8.04 -11.68 7.69
C LEU A 225 9.40 -12.42 7.63
N PRO A 226 9.76 -13.21 8.66
CA PRO A 226 10.94 -14.07 8.62
C PRO A 226 10.90 -15.00 7.40
N ARG A 227 12.06 -15.27 6.78
CA ARG A 227 12.11 -16.27 5.71
C ARG A 227 11.63 -17.61 6.27
N VAL A 228 10.82 -18.33 5.50
CA VAL A 228 10.43 -19.72 5.83
C VAL A 228 11.67 -20.61 6.01
N GLU A 229 12.80 -20.26 5.37
CA GLU A 229 14.11 -20.90 5.54
C GLU A 229 14.75 -20.67 6.93
N ASP A 230 14.41 -19.59 7.64
CA ASP A 230 14.94 -19.31 8.98
C ASP A 230 14.18 -20.08 10.07
N VAL A 231 12.93 -20.46 9.81
CA VAL A 231 12.11 -21.26 10.73
C VAL A 231 12.59 -22.71 10.81
N SER A 232 13.11 -23.28 9.72
CA SER A 232 13.67 -24.65 9.77
C SER A 232 15.01 -24.73 10.52
N LYS A 233 15.76 -23.63 10.58
CA LYS A 233 17.02 -23.55 11.33
C LYS A 233 16.82 -23.31 12.83
N THR A 234 15.72 -22.68 13.22
CA THR A 234 15.37 -22.45 14.63
C THR A 234 14.58 -23.59 15.27
N ALA A 235 14.02 -24.51 14.47
CA ALA A 235 13.38 -25.72 14.98
C ALA A 235 14.36 -26.89 15.24
N LEU A 236 15.67 -26.66 15.11
CA LEU A 236 16.74 -27.63 15.32
C LEU A 236 17.72 -27.24 16.46
N LEU A 237 17.31 -26.31 17.32
CA LEU A 237 17.96 -26.01 18.61
C LEU A 237 16.92 -26.13 19.73
#